data_AF-A0A415IJ90-F1
#
_entry.id   AF-A0A415IJ90-F1
#
_cell.length_a   1.000
_cell.length_b   1.000
_cell.length_c   1.000
_cell.angle_alpha   90.00
_cell.angle_beta   90.00
_cell.angle_gamma   90.00
#
_symmetry.space_group_name_H-M   'P 1'
#
loop_
_entity.id
_entity.type
_entity.pdbx_description
1 polymer ?
#
loop_
_entity_poly.entity_id
_entity_poly.type
_entity_poly.pdbx_seq_one_letter_code
_entity_poly.pdbx_strand_id
1 'polypeptide(L)'
;MRTIDAMKKLARNDGRFTHVYTKKELSELFNETGSKLNGTLKSLIKENILNRAYHNVYVFRFSQYGGLGTLDLIGKKIRPNDSFYESLESSASAWSLISQIPTVVTYMTTGKSKWYNTGYGSIDFVHYSKTDEKPRTIDRSSMGRIPLADKLQTYRDLQKTKRSLDLLREQYEKDHGCRDGNIQYYPCEDDDTWDFLDKQEDVL
;
A
#
# COMPACT_ATOMS: atom_id res chain seq x y z
N MET A 1 28.74 16.40 4.75
CA MET A 1 28.77 16.84 3.33
C MET A 1 28.08 18.20 3.22
N ARG A 2 28.35 19.01 2.18
CA ARG A 2 27.53 20.21 1.94
C ARG A 2 26.15 19.79 1.40
N THR A 3 25.10 20.52 1.78
CA THR A 3 23.71 20.23 1.40
C THR A 3 23.53 20.09 -0.11
N ILE A 4 24.14 20.98 -0.90
CA ILE A 4 24.05 20.95 -2.36
C ILE A 4 24.67 19.70 -2.99
N ASP A 5 25.75 19.18 -2.42
CA ASP A 5 26.43 17.99 -2.93
C ASP A 5 25.58 16.73 -2.63
N ALA A 6 24.94 16.68 -1.45
CA ALA A 6 24.02 15.62 -1.08
C ALA A 6 22.74 15.64 -1.94
N MET A 7 22.17 16.82 -2.20
CA MET A 7 21.01 16.97 -3.08
C MET A 7 21.33 16.50 -4.50
N LYS A 8 22.50 16.85 -5.05
CA LYS A 8 22.93 16.35 -6.36
C LYS A 8 23.04 14.82 -6.40
N LYS A 9 23.56 14.19 -5.33
CA LYS A 9 23.61 12.73 -5.22
C LYS A 9 22.21 12.10 -5.19
N LEU A 10 21.30 12.67 -4.40
CA LEU A 10 19.89 12.22 -4.33
C LEU A 10 19.20 12.36 -5.68
N ALA A 11 19.33 13.51 -6.34
CA ALA A 11 18.71 13.77 -7.64
C ALA A 11 19.25 12.85 -8.74
N ARG A 12 20.57 12.57 -8.76
CA ARG A 12 21.17 11.61 -9.70
C ARG A 12 20.70 10.18 -9.47
N ASN A 13 20.38 9.82 -8.23
CA ASN A 13 19.88 8.51 -7.86
C ASN A 13 18.34 8.44 -7.84
N ASP A 14 17.65 9.54 -8.20
CA ASP A 14 16.21 9.58 -8.14
C ASP A 14 15.60 8.64 -9.18
N GLY A 15 14.58 7.92 -8.76
CA GLY A 15 14.03 6.82 -9.54
C GLY A 15 12.76 6.28 -8.90
N ARG A 16 11.98 5.58 -9.73
CA ARG A 16 10.72 4.96 -9.32
C ARG A 16 10.85 4.08 -8.08
N PHE A 17 12.01 3.43 -7.89
CA PHE A 17 12.29 2.53 -6.77
C PHE A 17 13.31 3.08 -5.76
N THR A 18 13.85 4.26 -6.00
CA THR A 18 15.05 4.78 -5.32
C THR A 18 14.84 6.16 -4.71
N HIS A 19 13.60 6.57 -4.42
CA HIS A 19 13.31 7.84 -3.74
C HIS A 19 13.02 7.69 -2.24
N VAL A 20 12.92 6.45 -1.75
CA VAL A 20 12.81 6.12 -0.32
C VAL A 20 14.06 5.37 0.10
N TYR A 21 14.69 5.82 1.17
CA TYR A 21 15.98 5.34 1.62
C TYR A 21 15.95 4.95 3.09
N THR A 22 16.62 3.86 3.43
CA THR A 22 17.05 3.60 4.79
C THR A 22 18.24 4.49 5.16
N LYS A 23 18.49 4.64 6.46
CA LYS A 23 19.72 5.29 6.95
C LYS A 23 20.98 4.62 6.39
N LYS A 24 20.96 3.30 6.22
CA LYS A 24 22.07 2.51 5.67
C LYS A 24 22.32 2.88 4.20
N GLU A 25 21.29 2.92 3.38
CA GLU A 25 21.42 3.30 1.96
C GLU A 25 21.91 4.75 1.79
N LEU A 26 21.46 5.68 2.66
CA LEU A 26 22.00 7.04 2.67
C LEU A 26 23.47 7.09 3.11
N SER A 27 23.87 6.21 4.04
CA SER A 27 25.27 6.06 4.46
C SER A 27 26.14 5.67 3.27
N GLU A 28 25.69 4.70 2.48
CA GLU A 28 26.35 4.22 1.27
C GLU A 28 26.37 5.29 0.16
N LEU A 29 25.22 5.89 -0.14
CA LEU A 29 25.09 6.93 -1.17
C LEU A 29 25.99 8.15 -0.86
N PHE A 30 26.03 8.57 0.40
CA PHE A 30 26.82 9.73 0.81
C PHE A 30 28.29 9.39 1.09
N ASN A 31 28.62 8.11 1.27
CA ASN A 31 29.91 7.65 1.80
C ASN A 31 30.22 8.33 3.14
N GLU A 32 29.25 8.32 4.05
CA GLU A 32 29.35 8.92 5.39
C GLU A 32 28.77 7.97 6.44
N THR A 33 29.39 7.91 7.61
CA THR A 33 28.92 7.10 8.75
C THR A 33 28.89 7.94 10.04
N GLY A 34 28.32 7.37 11.11
CA GLY A 34 28.38 7.95 12.45
C GLY A 34 27.82 9.37 12.58
N SER A 35 28.54 10.21 13.35
CA SER A 35 28.15 11.61 13.61
C SER A 35 28.09 12.47 12.35
N LYS A 36 28.99 12.22 11.38
CA LYS A 36 29.04 12.95 10.11
C LYS A 36 27.76 12.74 9.31
N LEU A 37 27.32 11.48 9.14
CA LEU A 37 26.06 11.16 8.48
C LEU A 37 24.88 11.79 9.21
N ASN A 38 24.83 11.69 10.55
CA ASN A 38 23.76 12.27 11.35
C ASN A 38 23.66 13.79 11.15
N GLY A 39 24.79 14.50 11.08
CA GLY A 39 24.85 15.92 10.79
C GLY A 39 24.29 16.27 9.40
N THR A 40 24.71 15.52 8.37
CA THR A 40 24.19 15.68 7.00
C THR A 40 22.68 15.42 6.94
N LEU A 41 22.18 14.33 7.53
CA LEU A 41 20.74 14.02 7.57
C LEU A 41 19.95 15.11 8.31
N LYS A 42 20.44 15.60 9.45
CA LYS A 42 19.81 16.70 10.19
C LYS A 42 19.71 17.97 9.35
N SER A 43 20.76 18.31 8.60
CA SER A 43 20.74 19.45 7.69
C SER A 43 19.73 19.25 6.55
N LEU A 44 19.73 18.08 5.89
CA LEU A 44 18.80 17.80 4.79
C LEU A 44 17.32 17.81 5.22
N ILE A 45 17.03 17.35 6.45
CA ILE A 45 15.68 17.42 7.02
C ILE A 45 15.30 18.86 7.34
N LYS A 46 16.21 19.63 7.95
CA LYS A 46 15.99 21.05 8.26
C LYS A 46 15.67 21.86 7.00
N GLU A 47 16.39 21.59 5.91
CA GLU A 47 16.19 22.26 4.61
C GLU A 47 15.06 21.63 3.78
N ASN A 48 14.24 20.74 4.34
CA ASN A 48 13.12 20.05 3.67
C ASN A 48 13.48 19.25 2.40
N ILE A 49 14.75 18.86 2.23
CA ILE A 49 15.20 18.01 1.13
C ILE A 49 14.86 16.55 1.39
N LEU A 50 15.00 16.10 2.64
CA LEU A 50 14.55 14.79 3.10
C LEU A 50 13.38 14.96 4.07
N ASN A 51 12.38 14.11 3.95
CA ASN A 51 11.41 13.87 5.00
C ASN A 51 11.79 12.59 5.76
N ARG A 52 11.72 12.59 7.10
CA ARG A 52 11.82 11.36 7.88
C ARG A 52 10.45 10.70 7.94
N ALA A 53 10.18 9.78 7.01
CA ALA A 53 8.90 9.07 6.94
C ALA A 53 8.67 8.14 8.14
N TYR A 54 9.73 7.44 8.58
CA TYR A 54 9.68 6.57 9.76
C TYR A 54 11.07 6.44 10.41
N HIS A 55 11.18 5.66 11.48
CA HIS A 55 12.46 5.38 12.11
C HIS A 55 13.46 4.80 11.10
N ASN A 56 14.55 5.55 10.86
CA ASN A 56 15.61 5.25 9.89
C ASN A 56 15.14 5.11 8.43
N VAL A 57 13.94 5.61 8.09
CA VAL A 57 13.43 5.65 6.71
C VAL A 57 13.17 7.10 6.31
N TYR A 58 13.72 7.49 5.17
CA TYR A 58 13.72 8.86 4.68
C TYR A 58 13.22 8.90 3.24
N VAL A 59 12.49 9.93 2.88
CA VAL A 59 11.98 10.13 1.52
C VAL A 59 12.61 11.39 0.93
N PHE A 60 13.10 11.29 -0.30
CA PHE A 60 13.58 12.42 -1.06
C PHE A 60 12.39 13.23 -1.57
N ARG A 61 12.21 14.44 -1.01
CA ARG A 61 11.01 15.26 -1.25
C ARG A 61 10.88 15.81 -2.67
N PHE A 62 12.01 15.98 -3.36
CA PHE A 62 12.04 16.49 -4.73
C PHE A 62 12.03 15.37 -5.78
N SER A 63 11.68 14.14 -5.38
CA SER A 63 11.53 13.05 -6.32
C SER A 63 10.36 13.29 -7.27
N GLN A 64 10.59 13.10 -8.57
CA GLN A 64 9.51 13.12 -9.56
C GLN A 64 8.64 11.85 -9.53
N TYR A 65 9.07 10.84 -8.77
CA TYR A 65 8.38 9.56 -8.62
C TYR A 65 7.59 9.45 -7.32
N GLY A 66 7.47 10.55 -6.56
CA GLY A 66 6.61 10.62 -5.39
C GLY A 66 5.13 10.41 -5.76
N GLY A 67 4.39 9.66 -4.94
CA GLY A 67 2.97 9.39 -5.18
C GLY A 67 2.48 8.13 -4.47
N LEU A 68 1.48 7.46 -5.06
CA LEU A 68 0.84 6.27 -4.48
C LEU A 68 1.84 5.15 -4.12
N GLY A 69 2.91 4.96 -4.91
CA GLY A 69 3.94 3.97 -4.63
C GLY A 69 4.91 4.32 -3.49
N THR A 70 4.88 5.56 -2.98
CA THR A 70 5.79 5.98 -1.91
C THR A 70 5.49 5.24 -0.60
N LEU A 71 4.22 5.04 -0.24
CA LEU A 71 3.84 4.25 0.95
C LEU A 71 4.24 2.77 0.81
N ASP A 72 4.09 2.19 -0.37
CA ASP A 72 4.55 0.82 -0.68
C ASP A 72 6.07 0.68 -0.45
N LEU A 73 6.85 1.64 -0.95
CA LEU A 73 8.30 1.65 -0.78
C LEU A 73 8.71 1.88 0.68
N ILE A 74 8.02 2.77 1.40
CA ILE A 74 8.21 2.94 2.84
C ILE A 74 7.96 1.61 3.55
N GLY A 75 6.87 0.91 3.24
CA GLY A 75 6.57 -0.42 3.76
C GLY A 75 7.72 -1.41 3.51
N LYS A 76 8.25 -1.45 2.27
CA LYS A 76 9.40 -2.31 1.91
C LYS A 76 10.67 -1.95 2.68
N LYS A 77 10.92 -0.67 2.96
CA LYS A 77 12.08 -0.25 3.76
C LYS A 77 11.91 -0.56 5.25
N ILE A 78 10.69 -0.52 5.77
CA ILE A 78 10.39 -0.92 7.17
C ILE A 78 10.50 -2.43 7.33
N ARG A 79 10.07 -3.20 6.32
CA ARG A 79 10.02 -4.67 6.34
C ARG A 79 10.73 -5.30 5.12
N PRO A 80 12.06 -5.18 5.02
CA PRO A 80 12.80 -5.65 3.85
C PRO A 80 12.76 -7.17 3.64
N ASN A 81 12.42 -7.94 4.68
CA ASN A 81 12.43 -9.41 4.66
C ASN A 81 11.02 -10.02 4.61
N ASP A 82 9.97 -9.20 4.69
CA ASP A 82 8.59 -9.69 4.65
C ASP A 82 8.07 -9.64 3.21
N SER A 83 7.35 -10.67 2.80
CA SER A 83 6.51 -10.59 1.61
C SER A 83 5.14 -10.04 2.02
N PHE A 84 4.59 -9.14 1.20
CA PHE A 84 3.27 -8.56 1.42
C PHE A 84 2.66 -8.02 0.14
N TYR A 85 1.33 -7.91 0.14
CA TYR A 85 0.50 -7.40 -0.96
C TYR A 85 -0.60 -6.50 -0.41
N GLU A 86 -1.12 -5.59 -1.24
CA GLU A 86 -2.23 -4.69 -0.90
C GLU A 86 -3.54 -5.47 -0.89
N SER A 87 -4.26 -5.46 0.23
CA SER A 87 -5.52 -6.19 0.40
C SER A 87 -6.44 -5.50 1.41
N LEU A 88 -7.48 -6.19 1.88
CA LEU A 88 -8.49 -5.72 2.84
C LEU A 88 -9.18 -4.45 2.35
N GLU A 89 -9.36 -3.43 3.21
CA GLU A 89 -10.10 -2.22 2.84
C GLU A 89 -9.45 -1.48 1.67
N SER A 90 -8.12 -1.49 1.56
CA SER A 90 -7.40 -0.84 0.46
C SER A 90 -7.73 -1.44 -0.90
N SER A 91 -7.66 -2.77 -1.02
CA SER A 91 -8.01 -3.42 -2.29
C SER A 91 -9.52 -3.44 -2.52
N ALA A 92 -10.33 -3.58 -1.47
CA ALA A 92 -11.79 -3.54 -1.59
C ALA A 92 -12.26 -2.21 -2.17
N SER A 93 -11.71 -1.09 -1.69
CA SER A 93 -11.96 0.23 -2.26
C SER A 93 -11.42 0.36 -3.68
N ALA A 94 -10.21 -0.15 -3.96
CA ALA A 94 -9.63 -0.12 -5.31
C ALA A 94 -10.44 -0.92 -6.35
N TRP A 95 -11.20 -1.93 -5.91
CA TRP A 95 -12.09 -2.75 -6.73
C TRP A 95 -13.55 -2.33 -6.69
N SER A 96 -13.88 -1.22 -6.02
CA SER A 96 -15.26 -0.77 -5.79
C SER A 96 -16.14 -1.78 -5.03
N LEU A 97 -15.54 -2.74 -4.32
CA LEU A 97 -16.26 -3.68 -3.46
C LEU A 97 -16.80 -3.02 -2.18
N ILE A 98 -16.29 -1.83 -1.84
CA ILE A 98 -16.85 -0.94 -0.82
C ILE A 98 -16.79 0.51 -1.34
N SER A 99 -17.77 1.33 -0.97
CA SER A 99 -17.79 2.77 -1.31
C SER A 99 -16.81 3.62 -0.49
N GLN A 100 -16.36 3.14 0.67
CA GLN A 100 -15.51 3.91 1.57
C GLN A 100 -14.08 4.03 1.03
N ILE A 101 -13.50 5.24 1.11
CA ILE A 101 -12.09 5.49 0.80
C ILE A 101 -11.26 5.29 2.09
N PRO A 102 -10.36 4.28 2.16
CA PRO A 102 -9.58 4.01 3.34
C PRO A 102 -8.58 5.13 3.63
N THR A 103 -8.45 5.50 4.90
CA THR A 103 -7.41 6.45 5.36
C THR A 103 -6.09 5.78 5.71
N VAL A 104 -6.05 4.44 5.66
CA VAL A 104 -4.91 3.59 6.01
C VAL A 104 -4.69 2.60 4.88
N VAL A 105 -3.44 2.43 4.45
CA VAL A 105 -3.11 1.38 3.49
C VAL A 105 -2.93 0.06 4.23
N THR A 106 -3.63 -0.97 3.78
CA THR A 106 -3.70 -2.29 4.40
C THR A 106 -2.94 -3.32 3.57
N TYR A 107 -2.01 -4.01 4.23
CA TYR A 107 -1.19 -5.04 3.61
C TYR A 107 -1.36 -6.38 4.31
N MET A 108 -1.65 -7.42 3.54
CA MET A 108 -1.54 -8.79 4.03
C MET A 108 -0.07 -9.22 3.93
N THR A 109 0.50 -9.73 5.01
CA THR A 109 1.93 -10.03 5.13
C THR A 109 2.24 -11.38 5.75
N THR A 110 3.35 -11.98 5.35
CA THR A 110 3.88 -13.17 6.02
C THR A 110 4.57 -12.88 7.35
N GLY A 111 4.86 -11.60 7.63
CA GLY A 111 5.45 -11.15 8.90
C GLY A 111 4.39 -10.88 9.97
N LYS A 112 4.79 -10.42 11.16
CA LYS A 112 3.85 -10.14 12.27
C LYS A 112 2.87 -9.01 11.91
N SER A 113 1.63 -9.07 12.40
CA SER A 113 0.72 -7.93 12.29
C SER A 113 1.27 -6.72 13.04
N LYS A 114 1.21 -5.53 12.45
CA LYS A 114 1.60 -4.28 13.12
C LYS A 114 1.14 -3.05 12.34
N TRP A 115 0.66 -2.07 13.09
CA TRP A 115 0.33 -0.75 12.59
C TRP A 115 1.53 0.22 12.68
N TYR A 116 1.71 1.05 11.65
CA TYR A 116 2.75 2.07 11.57
C TYR A 116 2.15 3.43 11.21
N ASN A 117 2.46 4.45 12.03
CA ASN A 117 2.26 5.84 11.66
C ASN A 117 3.49 6.34 10.90
N THR A 118 3.32 6.82 9.68
CA THR A 118 4.42 7.39 8.89
C THR A 118 4.11 8.84 8.56
N GLY A 119 5.15 9.61 8.23
CA GLY A 119 5.00 10.99 7.74
C GLY A 119 4.27 11.11 6.39
N TYR A 120 3.86 10.00 5.79
CA TYR A 120 3.17 9.91 4.48
C TYR A 120 1.79 9.24 4.57
N GLY A 121 1.34 8.86 5.77
CA GLY A 121 0.12 8.10 5.98
C GLY A 121 0.36 6.85 6.83
N SER A 122 -0.73 6.18 7.21
CA SER A 122 -0.66 5.00 8.06
C SER A 122 -0.62 3.72 7.23
N ILE A 123 0.13 2.74 7.74
CA ILE A 123 0.23 1.40 7.16
C ILE A 123 -0.21 0.39 8.21
N ASP A 124 -1.17 -0.47 7.87
CA ASP A 124 -1.58 -1.60 8.69
C ASP A 124 -1.15 -2.91 8.03
N PHE A 125 -0.21 -3.61 8.66
CA PHE A 125 0.17 -4.95 8.24
C PHE A 125 -0.65 -5.98 9.02
N VAL A 126 -1.31 -6.88 8.30
CA VAL A 126 -2.10 -7.97 8.85
C VAL A 126 -1.47 -9.30 8.45
N HIS A 127 -1.15 -10.12 9.44
CA HIS A 127 -0.51 -11.41 9.22
C HIS A 127 -1.43 -12.41 8.52
N TYR A 128 -0.89 -13.14 7.56
CA TYR A 128 -1.48 -14.38 7.04
C TYR A 128 -0.46 -15.52 7.07
N SER A 129 -0.94 -16.77 7.15
CA SER A 129 -0.07 -17.92 7.25
C SER A 129 0.50 -18.28 5.88
N LYS A 130 1.80 -18.61 5.81
CA LYS A 130 2.39 -19.16 4.58
C LYS A 130 1.87 -20.56 4.21
N THR A 131 1.18 -21.23 5.14
CA THR A 131 0.48 -22.50 4.87
C THR A 131 -0.86 -22.29 4.16
N ASP A 132 -1.31 -21.04 4.04
CA ASP A 132 -2.47 -20.70 3.22
C ASP A 132 -2.13 -20.90 1.73
N GLU A 133 -3.17 -21.03 0.91
CA GLU A 133 -3.03 -21.00 -0.56
C GLU A 133 -2.25 -19.74 -0.98
N LYS A 134 -1.41 -19.84 -2.01
CA LYS A 134 -0.67 -18.70 -2.54
C LYS A 134 -1.67 -17.59 -2.91
N PRO A 135 -1.53 -16.36 -2.38
CA PRO A 135 -2.49 -15.30 -2.64
C PRO A 135 -2.65 -14.99 -4.12
N ARG A 136 -3.89 -14.83 -4.57
CA ARG A 136 -4.17 -14.37 -5.93
C ARG A 136 -3.97 -12.87 -6.02
N THR A 137 -2.94 -12.47 -6.77
CA THR A 137 -2.53 -11.07 -6.85
C THR A 137 -2.25 -10.66 -8.29
N ILE A 138 -2.49 -9.39 -8.57
CA ILE A 138 -2.12 -8.72 -9.80
C ILE A 138 -0.75 -8.07 -9.59
N ASP A 139 0.21 -8.43 -10.45
CA ASP A 139 1.52 -7.80 -10.42
C ASP A 139 1.43 -6.34 -10.89
N ARG A 140 2.00 -5.44 -10.09
CA ARG A 140 2.10 -4.01 -10.36
C ARG A 140 3.53 -3.51 -10.26
N SER A 141 4.50 -4.42 -10.30
CA SER A 141 5.93 -4.15 -10.15
C SER A 141 6.45 -3.11 -11.16
N SER A 142 5.98 -3.17 -12.41
CA SER A 142 6.31 -2.20 -13.47
C SER A 142 5.92 -0.76 -13.12
N MET A 143 4.87 -0.59 -12.31
CA MET A 143 4.39 0.71 -11.82
C MET A 143 5.07 1.16 -10.52
N GLY A 144 6.01 0.38 -9.98
CA GLY A 144 6.63 0.70 -8.70
C GLY A 144 5.76 0.39 -7.49
N ARG A 145 4.66 -0.34 -7.68
CA ARG A 145 3.72 -0.70 -6.63
C ARG A 145 3.97 -2.12 -6.13
N ILE A 146 3.47 -2.43 -4.94
CA ILE A 146 3.37 -3.82 -4.49
C ILE A 146 2.23 -4.55 -5.22
N PRO A 147 2.20 -5.90 -5.24
CA PRO A 147 1.07 -6.64 -5.80
C PRO A 147 -0.26 -6.24 -5.14
N LEU A 148 -1.35 -6.25 -5.89
CA LEU A 148 -2.71 -6.01 -5.41
C LEU A 148 -3.47 -7.33 -5.36
N ALA A 149 -4.17 -7.63 -4.27
CA ALA A 149 -5.11 -8.76 -4.22
C ALA A 149 -6.14 -8.63 -5.35
N ASP A 150 -6.46 -9.71 -6.07
CA ASP A 150 -7.61 -9.67 -6.99
C ASP A 150 -8.95 -9.58 -6.21
N LYS A 151 -10.07 -9.42 -6.91
CA LYS A 151 -11.40 -9.30 -6.27
C LYS A 151 -11.69 -10.49 -5.33
N LEU A 152 -11.41 -11.71 -5.76
CA LEU A 152 -11.65 -12.93 -4.96
C LEU A 152 -10.72 -13.02 -3.74
N GLN A 153 -9.43 -12.73 -3.88
CA GLN A 153 -8.51 -12.73 -2.76
C GLN A 153 -8.86 -11.63 -1.75
N THR A 154 -9.26 -10.46 -2.23
CA THR A 154 -9.76 -9.37 -1.38
C THR A 154 -10.93 -9.82 -0.53
N TYR A 155 -11.93 -10.46 -1.14
CA TYR A 155 -13.08 -11.03 -0.44
C TYR A 155 -12.65 -12.06 0.63
N ARG A 156 -11.80 -13.02 0.24
CA ARG A 156 -11.29 -14.06 1.16
C ARG A 156 -10.53 -13.46 2.35
N ASP A 157 -9.72 -12.42 2.12
CA ASP A 157 -8.97 -11.75 3.18
C ASP A 157 -9.89 -10.99 4.13
N LEU A 158 -10.91 -10.29 3.63
CA LEU A 158 -11.94 -9.63 4.44
C LEU A 158 -12.71 -10.64 5.29
N GLN A 159 -13.13 -11.77 4.71
CA GLN A 159 -13.81 -12.85 5.44
C GLN A 159 -12.94 -13.45 6.54
N LYS A 160 -11.69 -13.80 6.20
CA LYS A 160 -10.75 -14.43 7.13
C LYS A 160 -10.43 -13.52 8.31
N THR A 161 -10.29 -12.22 8.07
CA THR A 161 -10.00 -11.23 9.11
C THR A 161 -11.25 -10.69 9.80
N LYS A 162 -12.44 -10.99 9.27
CA LYS A 162 -13.75 -10.48 9.72
C LYS A 162 -13.80 -8.95 9.73
N ARG A 163 -13.23 -8.33 8.69
CA ARG A 163 -13.17 -6.86 8.54
C ARG A 163 -14.10 -6.40 7.42
N SER A 164 -14.77 -5.27 7.64
CA SER A 164 -15.58 -4.54 6.64
C SER A 164 -16.60 -5.41 5.87
N LEU A 165 -17.07 -6.50 6.49
CA LEU A 165 -18.04 -7.42 5.90
C LEU A 165 -19.43 -6.80 5.79
N ASP A 166 -19.74 -5.89 6.72
CA ASP A 166 -20.94 -5.05 6.71
C ASP A 166 -20.94 -4.10 5.52
N LEU A 167 -19.83 -3.40 5.26
CA LEU A 167 -19.69 -2.50 4.12
C LEU A 167 -19.72 -3.25 2.79
N LEU A 168 -19.06 -4.40 2.73
CA LEU A 168 -19.07 -5.28 1.57
C LEU A 168 -20.50 -5.75 1.25
N ARG A 169 -21.25 -6.17 2.29
CA ARG A 169 -22.64 -6.59 2.14
C ARG A 169 -23.54 -5.43 1.72
N GLU A 170 -23.38 -4.26 2.33
CA GLU A 170 -24.13 -3.07 1.96
C GLU A 170 -23.89 -2.70 0.48
N GLN A 171 -22.64 -2.77 0.02
CA GLN A 171 -22.30 -2.51 -1.37
C GLN A 171 -22.92 -3.56 -2.30
N TYR A 172 -22.76 -4.85 -1.98
CA TYR A 172 -23.38 -5.94 -2.73
C TYR A 172 -24.90 -5.76 -2.85
N GLU A 173 -25.59 -5.45 -1.75
CA GLU A 173 -27.03 -5.21 -1.74
C GLU A 173 -27.44 -3.99 -2.57
N LYS A 174 -26.62 -2.93 -2.64
CA LYS A 174 -26.88 -1.77 -3.50
C LYS A 174 -26.71 -2.12 -4.98
N ASP A 175 -25.66 -2.85 -5.31
CA ASP A 175 -25.33 -3.22 -6.69
C ASP A 175 -26.35 -4.22 -7.25
N HIS A 176 -26.86 -5.13 -6.41
CA HIS A 176 -27.85 -6.15 -6.79
C HIS A 176 -29.30 -5.77 -6.48
N GLY A 177 -29.52 -4.74 -5.68
CA GLY A 177 -30.83 -4.36 -5.12
C GLY A 177 -31.11 -2.88 -5.33
N CYS A 178 -31.48 -2.50 -6.55
CA CYS A 178 -32.06 -1.18 -6.78
C CYS A 178 -33.41 -1.06 -6.05
N ARG A 179 -33.54 -0.10 -5.11
CA ARG A 179 -34.85 0.40 -4.67
C ARG A 179 -35.27 1.53 -5.60
N ASP A 180 -36.47 1.44 -6.16
CA ASP A 180 -37.28 2.64 -6.29
C ASP A 180 -38.74 2.38 -5.92
N GLY A 181 -39.35 3.39 -5.30
CA GLY A 181 -40.66 3.36 -4.62
C GLY A 181 -41.89 3.12 -5.50
N ASN A 182 -41.72 2.51 -6.67
CA ASN A 182 -42.68 1.91 -7.58
C ASN A 182 -41.96 1.89 -8.93
N ILE A 183 -41.48 0.73 -9.41
CA ILE A 183 -41.24 0.35 -10.82
C ILE A 183 -40.46 -0.98 -10.85
N GLN A 184 -40.83 -1.81 -11.82
CA GLN A 184 -40.34 -3.14 -12.12
C GLN A 184 -38.81 -3.24 -12.30
N TYR A 185 -38.23 -4.35 -11.82
CA TYR A 185 -36.79 -4.62 -11.85
C TYR A 185 -36.22 -4.66 -13.28
N TYR A 186 -35.17 -3.89 -13.51
CA TYR A 186 -34.19 -4.17 -14.56
C TYR A 186 -32.85 -4.49 -13.89
N PRO A 187 -32.16 -5.57 -14.28
CA PRO A 187 -30.77 -5.74 -13.90
C PRO A 187 -29.97 -4.53 -14.39
N CYS A 188 -29.00 -4.08 -13.60
CA CYS A 188 -27.95 -3.19 -14.08
C CYS A 188 -27.19 -3.99 -15.15
N GLU A 189 -27.58 -3.86 -16.42
CA GLU A 189 -26.88 -4.54 -17.51
C GLU A 189 -25.39 -4.13 -17.45
N ASP A 190 -24.51 -5.13 -17.35
CA ASP A 190 -23.04 -5.07 -17.41
C ASP A 190 -22.23 -4.79 -16.11
N ASP A 191 -22.75 -5.02 -14.89
CA ASP A 191 -21.91 -4.95 -13.68
C ASP A 191 -21.14 -6.26 -13.38
N ASP A 192 -19.92 -6.38 -13.90
CA ASP A 192 -19.00 -7.51 -13.65
C ASP A 192 -18.29 -7.44 -12.27
N THR A 193 -18.68 -6.50 -11.41
CA THR A 193 -18.03 -6.29 -10.11
C THR A 193 -18.03 -7.57 -9.30
N TRP A 194 -19.14 -8.31 -9.30
CA TRP A 194 -19.37 -9.47 -8.44
C TRP A 194 -19.33 -10.82 -9.14
N ASP A 195 -19.04 -10.86 -10.44
CA ASP A 195 -18.85 -12.05 -11.28
C ASP A 195 -17.95 -13.15 -10.68
N PHE A 196 -17.03 -12.76 -9.79
CA PHE A 196 -16.12 -13.67 -9.13
C PHE A 196 -16.79 -14.53 -8.05
N LEU A 197 -17.98 -14.14 -7.58
CA LEU A 197 -18.83 -14.93 -6.68
C LEU A 197 -19.60 -15.99 -7.46
N ASP A 198 -20.16 -15.65 -8.63
CA ASP A 198 -20.95 -16.58 -9.46
C ASP A 198 -20.11 -17.72 -10.06
N LYS A 199 -18.81 -17.49 -10.21
CA LYS A 199 -17.83 -18.49 -10.67
C LYS A 199 -17.36 -19.43 -9.54
N GLN A 200 -18.02 -19.43 -8.39
CA GLN A 200 -17.83 -20.39 -7.30
C GLN A 200 -19.12 -21.19 -7.15
N GLU A 201 -19.13 -22.45 -7.57
CA GLU A 201 -20.33 -23.32 -7.55
C GLU A 201 -20.93 -23.58 -6.15
N ASP A 202 -20.37 -23.05 -5.05
CA ASP A 202 -20.86 -23.32 -3.68
C ASP A 202 -20.52 -22.19 -2.68
N VAL A 203 -21.19 -21.03 -2.71
CA VAL A 203 -21.23 -20.13 -1.54
C VAL A 203 -22.53 -19.29 -1.49
N LEU A 204 -23.58 -19.85 -0.87
CA LEU A 204 -24.49 -19.13 0.02
C LEU A 204 -24.85 -20.05 1.20
#